data_AF-A0A8S3BLM2-F1
#
_entry.id   AF-A0A8S3BLM2-F1
#
_cell.length_a   1.000
_cell.length_b   1.000
_cell.length_c   1.000
_cell.angle_alpha   90.00
_cell.angle_beta   90.00
_cell.angle_gamma   90.00
#
_symmetry.space_group_name_H-M   'P 1'
#
loop_
_entity.id
_entity.type
_entity.pdbx_description
1 polymer ?
#
loop_
_entity_poly.entity_id
_entity_poly.type
_entity_poly.pdbx_seq_one_letter_code
_entity_poly.pdbx_strand_id
1 'polypeptide(L)' 'MATARSGHSATLLKSGKVLVTGGSDVGNYLTSSEIYDPSTDQWDTIS' A
#
# COMPACT_ATOMS: atom_id res chain seq x y z
N MET A 1 -0.01 -4.01 8.67
CA MET A 1 -0.38 -2.65 9.17
C MET A 1 -0.66 -1.77 7.98
N ALA A 2 -1.59 -0.80 8.08
CA ALA A 2 -1.84 0.15 6.99
C ALA A 2 -1.24 1.51 7.34
N THR A 3 -0.38 2.04 6.46
CA THR A 3 0.22 3.38 6.61
C THR A 3 -0.72 4.42 6.00
N ALA A 4 -1.03 5.47 6.75
CA ALA A 4 -1.79 6.60 6.22
C ALA A 4 -1.01 7.28 5.09
N ARG A 5 -1.63 7.40 3.91
CA ARG A 5 -0.98 7.95 2.73
C ARG A 5 -1.99 8.64 1.80
N SER A 6 -1.54 9.70 1.13
CA SER A 6 -2.29 10.45 0.13
C SER A 6 -1.50 10.52 -1.18
N GLY A 7 -2.19 10.64 -2.32
CA GLY A 7 -1.53 10.70 -3.64
C GLY A 7 -0.71 9.45 -4.01
N HIS A 8 -1.02 8.31 -3.38
CA HIS A 8 -0.37 7.03 -3.68
C HIS A 8 -0.91 6.42 -4.98
N SER A 9 -0.18 5.45 -5.54
CA SER A 9 -0.68 4.61 -6.62
C SER A 9 -1.15 3.26 -6.08
N ALA A 10 -2.30 2.78 -6.54
CA ALA A 10 -2.86 1.48 -6.19
C ALA A 10 -3.05 0.64 -7.47
N THR A 11 -2.47 -0.56 -7.49
CA THR A 11 -2.52 -1.48 -8.64
C THR A 11 -3.12 -2.81 -8.21
N LEU A 12 -4.18 -3.25 -8.89
CA LEU A 12 -4.71 -4.60 -8.74
C LEU A 12 -3.79 -5.60 -9.45
N LEU A 13 -3.24 -6.54 -8.70
CA LEU A 13 -2.39 -7.60 -9.23
C LEU A 13 -3.23 -8.77 -9.76
N LYS A 14 -2.65 -9.59 -10.64
CA LYS A 14 -3.30 -10.81 -11.15
C LYS A 14 -3.67 -11.82 -10.05
N SER A 15 -3.01 -11.74 -8.90
CA SER A 15 -3.32 -12.54 -7.71
C SER A 15 -4.57 -12.10 -6.96
N GLY A 16 -5.18 -10.95 -7.32
CA GLY A 16 -6.29 -10.34 -6.58
C GLY A 16 -5.87 -9.44 -5.42
N LYS A 17 -4.56 -9.39 -5.09
CA LYS A 17 -4.00 -8.46 -4.10
C LYS A 17 -3.87 -7.05 -4.67
N VAL A 18 -3.86 -6.04 -3.80
CA VAL A 18 -3.67 -4.64 -4.20
C VAL A 18 -2.29 -4.18 -3.74
N LEU A 19 -1.42 -3.84 -4.69
CA LEU A 19 -0.13 -3.20 -4.40
C LEU A 19 -0.32 -1.69 -4.32
N VAL A 20 0.09 -1.10 -3.21
CA VAL A 20 0.07 0.33 -2.96
C VAL A 20 1.49 0.85 -2.82
N THR A 21 1.85 1.85 -3.63
CA THR A 21 3.21 2.42 -3.66
C THR A 21 3.20 3.94 -3.50
N GLY A 22 4.21 4.44 -2.78
CA GLY A 22 4.47 5.86 -2.65
C GLY A 22 3.33 6.66 -2.02
N GLY A 23 3.21 7.92 -2.44
CA GLY A 23 2.35 8.90 -1.81
C GLY A 23 3.06 9.66 -0.68
N SER A 24 2.30 10.40 0.10
CA SER A 24 2.81 11.18 1.21
C SER A 24 1.88 11.10 2.43
N ASP A 25 2.49 11.14 3.61
CA ASP A 25 1.81 11.36 4.88
C ASP A 25 1.85 12.85 5.26
N VAL A 26 1.60 13.17 6.53
CA VAL A 26 1.70 14.54 7.03
C VAL A 26 3.18 14.97 7.04
N GLY A 27 3.59 15.56 5.93
CA GLY A 27 4.87 16.25 5.78
C GLY A 27 5.99 15.43 5.15
N ASN A 28 5.80 14.12 4.87
CA ASN A 28 6.83 13.27 4.28
C ASN A 28 6.35 12.50 3.05
N TYR A 29 7.25 12.33 2.09
CA TYR A 29 7.06 11.38 0.99
C TYR A 29 7.39 9.97 1.47
N LEU A 30 6.51 9.02 1.17
CA LEU A 30 6.68 7.63 1.53
C LEU A 30 7.51 6.92 0.47
N THR A 31 8.58 6.26 0.89
CA THR A 31 9.36 5.32 0.08
C THR A 31 8.87 3.88 0.22
N SER A 32 7.95 3.63 1.16
CA SER A 32 7.41 2.31 1.45
C SER A 32 6.30 1.91 0.48
N SER A 33 6.21 0.60 0.24
CA SER A 33 5.09 -0.03 -0.44
C SER A 33 4.39 -0.99 0.52
N GLU A 34 3.10 -1.19 0.31
CA GLU A 34 2.28 -2.11 1.09
C GLU A 34 1.42 -2.94 0.13
N ILE A 35 1.10 -4.18 0.51
CA ILE A 35 0.20 -5.04 -0.24
C ILE A 35 -1.00 -5.41 0.63
N TYR A 36 -2.20 -5.21 0.09
CA TYR A 36 -3.44 -5.63 0.71
C TYR A 36 -3.86 -6.99 0.15
N ASP A 37 -4.20 -7.92 1.04
CA ASP A 37 -4.82 -9.19 0.72
C ASP A 37 -6.30 -9.19 1.14
N PRO A 38 -7.25 -9.05 0.19
CA PRO A 38 -8.67 -9.07 0.51
C PRO A 38 -9.18 -10.39 1.09
N SER A 39 -8.47 -11.50 0.89
CA SER A 39 -8.91 -12.82 1.37
C SER A 39 -8.72 -12.99 2.86
N THR A 40 -7.73 -12.29 3.43
CA THR A 40 -7.39 -12.32 4.86
C THR A 40 -7.69 -11.00 5.54
N ASP A 41 -8.04 -9.96 4.78
CA ASP A 41 -8.20 -8.58 5.23
C ASP A 41 -6.93 -8.04 5.93
N GLN A 42 -5.77 -8.35 5.37
CA GLN A 42 -4.47 -7.97 5.95
C GLN A 42 -3.61 -7.14 5.02
N TRP A 43 -2.74 -6.36 5.65
CA TRP A 43 -1.75 -5.52 5.01
C TRP A 43 -0.34 -5.94 5.40
N ASP A 44 0.49 -6.20 4.39
CA ASP A 44 1.92 -6.48 4.56
C ASP A 44 2.75 -5.32 4.00
N THR A 45 3.73 -4.87 4.78
CA THR A 45 4.73 -3.91 4.29
C THR A 45 5.72 -4.64 3.39
N ILE A 46 5.99 -4.08 2.22
CA ILE A 46 7.02 -4.57 1.31
C ILE A 46 8.21 -3.62 1.43
N SER A 47 9.34 -4.16 1.90
CA SER A 47 10.64 -3.49 1.99
C SER A 47 11.42 -3.59 0.68
#